data_AF-A0A943LB42-F1
#
_entry.id   AF-A0A943LB42-F1
#
_cell.length_a   1.000
_cell.length_b   1.000
_cell.length_c   1.000
_cell.angle_alpha   90.00
_cell.angle_beta   90.00
_cell.angle_gamma   90.00
#
_symmetry.space_group_name_H-M   'P 1'
#
loop_
_entity.id
_entity.type
_entity.pdbx_description
1 polymer ?
#
loop_
_entity_poly.entity_id
_entity_poly.type
_entity_poly.pdbx_seq_one_letter_code
_entity_poly.pdbx_strand_id
1 'polypeptide(L)'
;MENKKNSYYLVRYKPNILLKFSYKESIGIYYELIKDGKRLEGKIIHKSAFRHFNIVYSKDSSINLICQDICGDIILYKFRKGKWSFKALLYMKYNKISPINFYSYEDNQELRFLYSDIDYRKCEIISVNFNKYLEYDFTNVILREKNINSLDYRIFSNGENNFILISTKDFSGENLILRKLDIEDEMKDLKKEIMVENCEYKDMSFLPIDQKCHFLFLKEYDKLRTINYKVFYYKDKKYYSNEFELFKGIDIKSCILIEERGLIFAFWICDNNLYGAFLIDEEKGFSRPIIYKNIKGKNIEKIYLYNGEKTMETYVLEDALELRLIIEEVFEERFFNITTNYI
;
A
#
# COMPACT_ATOMS: atom_id res chain seq x y z
N MET A 1 -13.34 -11.99 -6.32
CA MET A 1 -13.41 -12.86 -5.13
C MET A 1 -11.97 -13.15 -4.70
N GLU A 2 -11.65 -12.88 -3.42
CA GLU A 2 -10.40 -13.14 -2.67
C GLU A 2 -9.03 -12.92 -3.35
N ASN A 3 -8.59 -11.66 -3.41
CA ASN A 3 -7.18 -11.32 -3.18
C ASN A 3 -7.06 -10.65 -1.80
N LYS A 4 -7.38 -11.42 -0.74
CA LYS A 4 -7.18 -11.01 0.66
C LYS A 4 -5.68 -11.03 0.94
N LYS A 5 -5.03 -9.87 0.96
CA LYS A 5 -3.59 -9.81 1.27
C LYS A 5 -3.15 -8.80 2.33
N ASN A 6 -4.06 -8.16 3.05
CA ASN A 6 -3.71 -7.54 4.34
C ASN A 6 -4.78 -7.88 5.37
N SER A 7 -4.42 -8.74 6.33
CA SER A 7 -5.25 -9.08 7.48
C SER A 7 -5.36 -7.90 8.48
N TYR A 8 -4.44 -6.94 8.40
CA TYR A 8 -4.34 -5.77 9.26
C TYR A 8 -3.57 -4.60 8.62
N TYR A 9 -3.67 -3.43 9.23
CA TYR A 9 -2.86 -2.24 8.93
C TYR A 9 -1.86 -2.01 10.06
N LEU A 10 -0.61 -1.65 9.73
CA LEU A 10 0.41 -1.33 10.71
C LEU A 10 0.78 0.15 10.61
N VAL A 11 0.76 0.87 11.74
CA VAL A 11 1.07 2.30 11.78
C VAL A 11 2.19 2.57 12.78
N ARG A 12 3.21 3.33 12.36
CA ARG A 12 4.22 3.86 13.28
C ARG A 12 3.67 5.08 14.01
N TYR A 13 3.44 4.93 15.31
CA TYR A 13 3.00 6.05 16.15
C TYR A 13 4.18 6.78 16.79
N LYS A 14 5.22 6.05 17.18
CA LYS A 14 6.52 6.54 17.65
C LYS A 14 7.62 5.58 17.18
N PRO A 15 8.92 5.93 17.22
CA PRO A 15 9.99 5.04 16.75
C PRO A 15 9.87 3.59 17.23
N ASN A 16 9.58 3.38 18.51
CA ASN A 16 9.47 2.05 19.12
C ASN A 16 8.02 1.59 19.35
N ILE A 17 7.03 2.30 18.80
CA ILE A 17 5.61 2.02 19.03
C ILE A 17 4.88 1.88 17.69
N LEU A 18 4.38 0.68 17.45
CA LEU A 18 3.48 0.39 16.33
C LEU A 18 2.06 0.19 16.84
N LEU A 19 1.09 0.57 16.03
CA LEU A 19 -0.32 0.24 16.22
C LEU A 19 -0.72 -0.73 15.11
N LYS A 20 -1.20 -1.92 15.50
CA LYS A 20 -1.69 -2.94 14.59
C LYS A 20 -3.22 -2.90 14.59
N PHE A 21 -3.84 -2.42 13.53
CA PHE A 21 -5.29 -2.35 13.38
C PHE A 21 -5.81 -3.58 12.66
N SER A 22 -6.73 -4.31 13.27
CA SER A 22 -7.26 -5.57 12.76
C SER A 22 -8.78 -5.63 12.86
N TYR A 23 -9.37 -6.58 12.14
CA TYR A 23 -10.80 -6.89 12.21
C TYR A 23 -11.02 -8.35 12.63
N LYS A 24 -11.97 -8.58 13.53
CA LYS A 24 -12.49 -9.91 13.85
C LYS A 24 -14.00 -9.84 13.96
N GLU A 25 -14.71 -10.74 13.26
CA GLU A 25 -16.18 -10.73 13.17
C GLU A 25 -16.88 -10.69 14.54
N SER A 26 -16.34 -11.38 15.56
CA SER A 26 -16.90 -11.40 16.90
C SER A 26 -16.56 -10.18 17.77
N ILE A 27 -15.67 -9.29 17.33
CA ILE A 27 -15.16 -8.14 18.11
C ILE A 27 -15.44 -6.80 17.41
N GLY A 28 -15.41 -6.80 16.08
CA GLY A 28 -15.35 -5.61 15.23
C GLY A 28 -13.90 -5.20 14.92
N ILE A 29 -13.71 -3.90 14.72
CA ILE A 29 -12.40 -3.28 14.47
C ILE A 29 -11.74 -2.97 15.80
N TYR A 30 -10.49 -3.38 15.96
CA TYR A 30 -9.69 -3.15 17.14
C TYR A 30 -8.24 -2.82 16.75
N TYR A 31 -7.47 -2.32 17.70
CA TYR A 31 -6.03 -2.16 17.52
C TYR A 31 -5.24 -2.73 18.70
N GLU A 32 -4.08 -3.31 18.42
CA GLU A 32 -3.08 -3.72 19.39
C GLU A 32 -1.93 -2.70 19.43
N LEU A 33 -1.39 -2.45 20.63
CA LEU A 33 -0.20 -1.63 20.81
C LEU A 33 1.02 -2.56 20.81
N ILE A 34 1.97 -2.36 19.90
CA ILE A 34 3.23 -3.09 19.88
C ILE A 34 4.32 -2.14 20.37
N LYS A 35 5.02 -2.48 21.44
CA LYS A 35 6.12 -1.68 21.99
C LYS A 35 7.38 -2.53 22.03
N ASP A 36 8.46 -2.04 21.40
CA ASP A 36 9.74 -2.76 21.34
C ASP A 36 9.56 -4.21 20.84
N GLY A 37 8.71 -4.39 19.82
CA GLY A 37 8.36 -5.68 19.23
C GLY A 37 7.37 -6.54 20.04
N LYS A 38 7.02 -6.17 21.27
CA LYS A 38 6.12 -6.94 22.14
C LYS A 38 4.68 -6.45 22.05
N ARG A 39 3.73 -7.38 21.96
CA ARG A 39 2.30 -7.08 21.99
C ARG A 39 1.84 -6.65 23.39
N LEU A 40 1.06 -5.59 23.42
CA LEU A 40 0.35 -5.09 24.59
C LEU A 40 -1.17 -5.16 24.35
N GLU A 41 -1.95 -4.92 25.40
CA GLU A 41 -3.40 -5.00 25.36
C GLU A 41 -4.01 -4.12 24.27
N GLY A 42 -4.93 -4.71 23.50
CA GLY A 42 -5.64 -4.02 22.43
C GLY A 42 -6.91 -3.30 22.90
N LYS A 43 -7.39 -2.36 22.09
CA LYS A 43 -8.65 -1.67 22.32
C LYS A 43 -9.58 -1.82 21.12
N ILE A 44 -10.85 -2.05 21.41
CA ILE A 44 -11.91 -2.07 20.40
C ILE A 44 -12.22 -0.63 20.01
N ILE A 45 -12.26 -0.36 18.70
CA ILE A 45 -12.59 0.95 18.13
C ILE A 45 -14.07 0.99 17.76
N HIS A 46 -14.54 -0.03 17.05
CA HIS A 46 -15.92 -0.09 16.58
C HIS A 46 -16.39 -1.55 16.50
N LYS A 47 -17.47 -1.90 17.22
CA LYS A 47 -17.94 -3.30 17.33
C LYS A 47 -18.69 -3.78 16.09
N SER A 48 -19.55 -2.93 15.53
CA SER A 48 -20.52 -3.31 14.50
C SER A 48 -20.13 -2.76 13.14
N ALA A 49 -18.97 -3.16 12.64
CA ALA A 49 -18.43 -2.73 11.36
C ALA A 49 -18.32 -3.89 10.36
N PHE A 50 -18.36 -3.54 9.08
CA PHE A 50 -17.87 -4.45 8.04
C PHE A 50 -16.34 -4.60 8.13
N ARG A 51 -15.85 -5.70 7.55
CA ARG A 51 -14.42 -6.07 7.61
C ARG A 51 -13.50 -5.02 6.98
N HIS A 52 -13.98 -4.33 5.94
CA HIS A 52 -13.16 -3.38 5.19
C HIS A 52 -13.12 -2.03 5.94
N PHE A 53 -11.91 -1.59 6.27
CA PHE A 53 -11.63 -0.28 6.85
C PHE A 53 -10.31 0.23 6.28
N ASN A 54 -10.10 1.54 6.33
CA ASN A 54 -8.89 2.17 5.84
C ASN A 54 -8.24 3.04 6.92
N ILE A 55 -6.92 3.11 6.91
CA ILE A 55 -6.13 3.96 7.79
C ILE A 55 -5.45 5.06 6.96
N VAL A 56 -5.54 6.29 7.44
CA VAL A 56 -4.84 7.46 6.90
C VAL A 56 -4.07 8.13 8.02
N TYR A 57 -2.79 8.37 7.80
CA TYR A 57 -1.98 9.17 8.70
C TYR A 57 -2.00 10.62 8.23
N SER A 58 -2.48 11.52 9.06
CA SER A 58 -2.66 12.93 8.73
C SER A 58 -1.41 13.77 8.98
N LYS A 59 -1.30 14.89 8.26
CA LYS A 59 -0.21 15.88 8.45
C LYS A 59 -0.16 16.45 9.87
N ASP A 60 -1.31 16.52 10.54
CA ASP A 60 -1.42 16.95 11.94
C ASP A 60 -1.03 15.87 12.96
N SER A 61 -0.37 14.79 12.50
CA SER A 61 0.02 13.61 13.27
C SER A 61 -1.14 12.87 13.93
N SER A 62 -2.35 12.98 13.35
CA SER A 62 -3.47 12.14 13.74
C SER A 62 -3.55 10.87 12.89
N ILE A 63 -4.11 9.82 13.49
CA ILE A 63 -4.42 8.57 12.78
C ILE A 63 -5.91 8.54 12.57
N ASN A 64 -6.33 8.56 11.31
CA ASN A 64 -7.72 8.45 10.91
C ASN A 64 -8.01 7.01 10.52
N LEU A 65 -9.05 6.44 11.11
CA LEU A 65 -9.62 5.16 10.73
C LEU A 65 -11.00 5.42 10.14
N ILE A 66 -11.22 4.97 8.92
CA ILE A 66 -12.51 5.06 8.24
C ILE A 66 -13.07 3.66 8.09
N CYS A 67 -14.31 3.48 8.51
CA CYS A 67 -15.02 2.21 8.40
C CYS A 67 -16.46 2.42 7.96
N GLN A 68 -17.05 1.39 7.37
CA GLN A 68 -18.49 1.30 7.18
C GLN A 68 -19.09 0.48 8.33
N ASP A 69 -20.09 1.03 9.01
CA ASP A 69 -20.83 0.28 10.02
C ASP A 69 -21.86 -0.66 9.37
N ILE A 70 -22.45 -1.56 10.16
CA ILE A 70 -23.49 -2.49 9.66
C ILE A 70 -24.78 -1.80 9.23
N CYS A 71 -24.99 -0.54 9.61
CA CYS A 71 -26.10 0.31 9.15
C CYS A 71 -25.78 0.98 7.80
N GLY A 72 -24.56 0.84 7.30
CA GLY A 72 -24.08 1.38 6.04
C GLY A 72 -23.45 2.76 6.17
N ASP A 73 -23.44 3.36 7.35
CA ASP A 73 -22.89 4.69 7.58
C ASP A 73 -21.37 4.64 7.47
N ILE A 74 -20.80 5.70 6.88
CA ILE A 74 -19.35 5.87 6.80
C ILE A 74 -18.90 6.68 8.00
N ILE A 75 -18.11 6.06 8.86
CA ILE A 75 -17.66 6.63 10.13
C ILE A 75 -16.16 6.88 10.07
N LEU A 76 -15.76 8.08 10.49
CA LEU A 76 -14.38 8.46 10.75
C LEU A 76 -14.10 8.43 12.25
N TYR A 77 -13.08 7.68 12.64
CA TYR A 77 -12.42 7.73 13.93
C TYR A 77 -11.09 8.46 13.81
N LYS A 78 -10.85 9.46 14.64
CA LYS A 78 -9.60 10.23 14.67
C LYS A 78 -8.90 10.03 16.00
N PHE A 79 -7.68 9.51 15.98
CA PHE A 79 -6.79 9.40 17.14
C PHE A 79 -5.80 10.56 17.15
N ARG A 80 -5.87 11.40 18.19
CA ARG A 80 -4.97 12.54 18.36
C ARG A 80 -4.64 12.73 19.83
N LYS A 81 -3.36 12.92 20.15
CA LYS A 81 -2.87 13.14 21.53
C LYS A 81 -3.41 12.11 22.54
N GLY A 82 -3.45 10.83 22.15
CA GLY A 82 -3.89 9.74 23.03
C GLY A 82 -5.40 9.57 23.18
N LYS A 83 -6.22 10.35 22.48
CA LYS A 83 -7.68 10.31 22.55
C LYS A 83 -8.29 9.99 21.19
N TRP A 84 -9.34 9.18 21.21
CA TRP A 84 -10.19 8.90 20.06
C TRP A 84 -11.40 9.83 20.06
N SER A 85 -11.74 10.34 18.89
CA SER A 85 -13.01 11.02 18.59
C SER A 85 -13.62 10.38 17.34
N PHE A 86 -14.93 10.48 17.16
CA PHE A 86 -15.59 9.97 15.96
C PHE A 86 -16.55 11.00 15.34
N LYS A 87 -16.77 10.89 14.02
CA LYS A 87 -17.76 11.65 13.24
C LYS A 87 -18.32 10.74 12.16
N ALA A 88 -19.64 10.73 11.98
CA ALA A 88 -20.24 10.13 10.78
C ALA A 88 -20.04 11.10 9.59
N LEU A 89 -19.44 10.60 8.51
CA LEU A 89 -19.17 11.35 7.29
C LEU A 89 -20.36 11.29 6.31
N LEU A 90 -20.96 10.11 6.17
CA LEU A 90 -22.11 9.86 5.30
C LEU A 90 -23.10 8.96 6.02
N TYR A 91 -24.38 9.32 5.91
CA TYR A 91 -25.48 8.50 6.40
C TYR A 91 -26.13 7.75 5.24
N MET A 92 -26.10 6.42 5.27
CA MET A 92 -26.74 5.60 4.25
C MET A 92 -28.08 5.09 4.78
N LYS A 93 -29.19 5.63 4.24
CA LYS A 93 -30.55 5.16 4.58
C LYS A 93 -31.04 4.17 3.52
N TYR A 94 -30.70 2.89 3.64
CA TYR A 94 -31.20 1.86 2.72
C TYR A 94 -31.59 0.57 3.46
N ASN A 95 -32.58 -0.16 2.90
CA ASN A 95 -33.07 -1.43 3.44
C ASN A 95 -32.09 -2.60 3.22
N LYS A 96 -31.13 -2.47 2.30
CA LYS A 96 -30.08 -3.46 2.04
C LYS A 96 -28.74 -2.74 1.93
N ILE A 97 -27.83 -3.05 2.84
CA ILE A 97 -26.51 -2.45 2.92
C ILE A 97 -25.50 -3.47 2.40
N SER A 98 -24.79 -3.10 1.34
CA SER A 98 -23.68 -3.88 0.81
C SER A 98 -22.36 -3.29 1.31
N PRO A 99 -21.40 -4.14 1.77
CA PRO A 99 -20.07 -3.67 2.10
C PRO A 99 -19.43 -3.02 0.88
N ILE A 100 -18.87 -1.82 1.04
CA ILE A 100 -18.10 -1.16 -0.01
C ILE A 100 -16.60 -1.28 0.26
N ASN A 101 -15.84 -1.58 -0.79
CA ASN A 101 -14.38 -1.49 -0.74
C ASN A 101 -14.00 -0.04 -1.04
N PHE A 102 -13.23 0.56 -0.14
CA PHE A 102 -12.81 1.95 -0.26
C PHE A 102 -11.39 2.19 0.24
N TYR A 103 -10.79 3.24 -0.27
CA TYR A 103 -9.54 3.78 0.25
C TYR A 103 -9.73 5.27 0.45
N SER A 104 -8.99 5.84 1.39
CA SER A 104 -9.01 7.28 1.63
C SER A 104 -7.61 7.83 1.69
N TYR A 105 -7.49 9.12 1.45
CA TYR A 105 -6.26 9.87 1.58
C TYR A 105 -6.57 11.30 2.01
N GLU A 106 -5.58 11.94 2.61
CA GLU A 106 -5.65 13.37 2.92
C GLU A 106 -4.82 14.13 1.90
N ASP A 107 -5.37 15.24 1.45
CA ASP A 107 -4.71 16.16 0.54
C ASP A 107 -5.11 17.59 0.89
N ASN A 108 -4.12 18.46 1.16
CA ASN A 108 -4.36 19.82 1.65
C ASN A 108 -5.38 19.97 2.79
N GLN A 109 -5.33 19.07 3.78
CA GLN A 109 -6.27 19.01 4.93
C GLN A 109 -7.71 18.63 4.57
N GLU A 110 -7.96 18.26 3.32
CA GLU A 110 -9.23 17.69 2.86
C GLU A 110 -9.12 16.18 2.85
N LEU A 111 -10.20 15.52 3.26
CA LEU A 111 -10.28 14.07 3.28
C LEU A 111 -11.00 13.62 2.01
N ARG A 112 -10.34 12.77 1.23
CA ARG A 112 -10.95 12.15 0.05
C ARG A 112 -11.18 10.68 0.28
N PHE A 113 -12.34 10.22 -0.17
CA PHE A 113 -12.83 8.86 -0.04
C PHE A 113 -13.09 8.30 -1.43
N LEU A 114 -12.40 7.22 -1.80
CA LEU A 114 -12.54 6.55 -3.08
C LEU A 114 -13.22 5.21 -2.87
N TYR A 115 -14.32 4.97 -3.55
CA TYR A 115 -14.96 3.67 -3.62
C TYR A 115 -15.10 3.22 -5.07
N SER A 116 -15.19 1.90 -5.27
CA SER A 116 -15.54 1.33 -6.56
C SER A 116 -17.03 1.09 -6.67
N ASP A 117 -17.60 1.46 -7.80
CA ASP A 117 -18.95 1.08 -8.21
C ASP A 117 -18.85 0.15 -9.42
N ILE A 118 -19.29 -1.09 -9.25
CA ILE A 118 -19.15 -2.16 -10.23
C ILE A 118 -20.56 -2.63 -10.60
N ASP A 119 -20.97 -2.35 -11.82
CA ASP A 119 -22.18 -2.86 -12.44
C ASP A 119 -21.85 -3.72 -13.68
N TYR A 120 -22.79 -4.53 -14.15
CA TYR A 120 -22.60 -5.51 -15.24
C TYR A 120 -22.13 -4.88 -16.58
N ARG A 121 -22.20 -3.55 -16.72
CA ARG A 121 -21.76 -2.81 -17.94
C ARG A 121 -20.54 -1.93 -17.72
N LYS A 122 -20.18 -1.63 -16.48
CA LYS A 122 -19.33 -0.48 -16.17
C LYS A 122 -18.71 -0.60 -14.79
N CYS A 123 -17.43 -0.28 -14.70
CA CYS A 123 -16.74 -0.12 -13.44
C CYS A 123 -16.23 1.31 -13.31
N GLU A 124 -16.49 1.92 -12.16
CA GLU A 124 -16.01 3.25 -11.83
C GLU A 124 -15.24 3.27 -10.52
N ILE A 125 -14.27 4.16 -10.46
CA ILE A 125 -13.69 4.60 -9.19
C ILE A 125 -14.20 6.02 -8.96
N ILE A 126 -14.97 6.21 -7.90
CA ILE A 126 -15.61 7.48 -7.56
C ILE A 126 -14.90 8.04 -6.33
N SER A 127 -14.48 9.30 -6.42
CA SER A 127 -13.93 10.08 -5.31
C SER A 127 -15.04 10.95 -4.72
N VAL A 128 -15.17 10.94 -3.39
CA VAL A 128 -16.01 11.81 -2.59
C VAL A 128 -15.09 12.71 -1.78
N ASN A 129 -15.20 14.02 -1.95
CA ASN A 129 -14.41 15.01 -1.24
C ASN A 129 -15.13 15.51 0.00
N PHE A 130 -14.40 15.58 1.11
CA PHE A 130 -14.81 16.28 2.33
C PHE A 130 -13.85 17.42 2.59
N ASN A 131 -14.40 18.61 2.77
CA ASN A 131 -13.60 19.79 3.09
C ASN A 131 -12.92 19.65 4.47
N LYS A 132 -12.08 20.61 4.84
CA LYS A 132 -11.36 20.63 6.13
C LYS A 132 -12.24 20.55 7.40
N TYR A 133 -13.54 20.81 7.28
CA TYR A 133 -14.52 20.68 8.36
C TYR A 133 -15.22 19.30 8.37
N LEU A 134 -14.79 18.40 7.48
CA LEU A 134 -15.35 17.09 7.23
C LEU A 134 -16.82 17.18 6.79
N GLU A 135 -17.15 18.21 6.02
CA GLU A 135 -18.44 18.36 5.37
C GLU A 135 -18.29 17.96 3.91
N TYR A 136 -19.34 17.31 3.37
CA TYR A 136 -19.38 16.93 1.97
C TYR A 136 -19.20 18.18 1.09
N ASP A 137 -18.35 18.06 0.07
CA ASP A 137 -18.08 19.12 -0.90
C ASP A 137 -18.58 18.72 -2.29
N PHE A 138 -17.92 17.76 -2.94
CA PHE A 138 -18.30 17.25 -4.26
C PHE A 138 -17.88 15.79 -4.47
N THR A 139 -18.34 15.21 -5.59
CA THR A 139 -17.92 13.89 -6.08
C THR A 139 -17.36 13.97 -7.50
N ASN A 140 -16.30 13.21 -7.77
CA ASN A 140 -15.68 13.09 -9.09
C ASN A 140 -15.52 11.63 -9.51
N VAL A 141 -15.59 11.36 -10.81
CA VAL A 141 -15.25 10.05 -11.38
C VAL A 141 -13.77 10.06 -11.73
N ILE A 142 -12.98 9.23 -11.04
CA ILE A 142 -11.55 9.08 -11.29
C ILE A 142 -11.34 8.19 -12.51
N LEU A 143 -11.89 7.00 -12.50
CA LEU A 143 -11.76 6.04 -13.59
C LEU A 143 -13.14 5.59 -14.05
N ARG A 144 -13.27 5.36 -15.36
CA ARG A 144 -14.43 4.70 -15.95
C ARG A 144 -13.97 3.72 -17.00
N GLU A 145 -14.12 2.44 -16.70
CA GLU A 145 -13.79 1.34 -17.61
C GLU A 145 -15.03 0.54 -18.00
N LYS A 146 -14.98 -0.01 -19.22
CA LYS A 146 -16.02 -0.90 -19.75
C LYS A 146 -15.44 -2.29 -19.94
N ASN A 147 -16.29 -3.31 -19.84
CA ASN A 147 -15.94 -4.70 -20.13
C ASN A 147 -14.80 -5.28 -19.26
N ILE A 148 -14.60 -4.76 -18.05
CA ILE A 148 -13.69 -5.36 -17.08
C ILE A 148 -14.45 -6.30 -16.14
N ASN A 149 -13.85 -7.45 -15.85
CA ASN A 149 -14.42 -8.49 -14.99
C ASN A 149 -14.06 -8.26 -13.52
N SER A 150 -12.95 -7.55 -13.25
CA SER A 150 -12.58 -7.14 -11.91
C SER A 150 -11.78 -5.85 -11.89
N LEU A 151 -11.93 -5.11 -10.80
CA LEU A 151 -11.20 -3.89 -10.49
C LEU A 151 -10.74 -3.93 -9.03
N ASP A 152 -9.47 -3.67 -8.80
CA ASP A 152 -8.90 -3.40 -7.49
C ASP A 152 -8.00 -2.16 -7.59
N TYR A 153 -7.83 -1.45 -6.49
CA TYR A 153 -6.95 -0.29 -6.46
C TYR A 153 -6.40 -0.05 -5.07
N ARG A 154 -5.25 0.63 -5.00
CA ARG A 154 -4.61 1.04 -3.75
C ARG A 154 -4.07 2.44 -3.86
N ILE A 155 -3.97 3.11 -2.72
CA ILE A 155 -3.39 4.44 -2.61
C ILE A 155 -2.02 4.33 -1.94
N PHE A 156 -1.05 5.00 -2.53
CA PHE A 156 0.29 5.16 -2.00
C PHE A 156 0.60 6.64 -1.87
N SER A 157 1.19 7.02 -0.74
CA SER A 157 1.63 8.40 -0.50
C SER A 157 3.12 8.41 -0.20
N ASN A 158 3.83 9.39 -0.78
CA ASN A 158 5.22 9.69 -0.42
C ASN A 158 5.33 10.94 0.46
N GLY A 159 4.21 11.45 0.99
CA GLY A 159 4.10 12.67 1.80
C GLY A 159 3.87 13.95 0.98
N GLU A 160 4.39 14.00 -0.24
CA GLU A 160 4.17 15.13 -1.15
C GLU A 160 3.02 14.87 -2.12
N ASN A 161 2.95 13.65 -2.65
CA ASN A 161 2.01 13.27 -3.68
C ASN A 161 1.30 11.98 -3.29
N ASN A 162 0.04 11.89 -3.72
CA ASN A 162 -0.76 10.67 -3.62
C ASN A 162 -0.85 10.01 -5.00
N PHE A 163 -0.73 8.70 -5.03
CA PHE A 163 -0.79 7.88 -6.24
C PHE A 163 -1.88 6.84 -6.05
N ILE A 164 -2.68 6.62 -7.09
CA ILE A 164 -3.57 5.48 -7.18
C ILE A 164 -2.96 4.47 -8.15
N LEU A 165 -2.83 3.24 -7.66
CA LEU A 165 -2.43 2.09 -8.46
C LEU A 165 -3.67 1.23 -8.68
N ILE A 166 -4.07 1.08 -9.92
CA ILE A 166 -5.33 0.44 -10.32
C ILE A 166 -4.99 -0.84 -11.08
N SER A 167 -5.49 -1.97 -10.60
CA SER A 167 -5.44 -3.24 -11.29
C SER A 167 -6.80 -3.54 -11.89
N THR A 168 -6.85 -3.72 -13.20
CA THR A 168 -8.06 -4.16 -13.91
C THR A 168 -7.80 -5.50 -14.58
N LYS A 169 -8.83 -6.35 -14.65
CA LYS A 169 -8.77 -7.62 -15.39
C LYS A 169 -9.92 -7.68 -16.37
N ASP A 170 -9.61 -7.98 -17.62
CA ASP A 170 -10.59 -8.28 -18.66
C ASP A 170 -10.32 -9.67 -19.25
N PHE A 171 -10.91 -9.97 -20.41
CA PHE A 171 -10.67 -11.24 -21.11
C PHE A 171 -9.28 -11.34 -21.77
N SER A 172 -8.61 -10.20 -21.98
CA SER A 172 -7.30 -10.11 -22.63
C SER A 172 -6.14 -10.22 -21.64
N GLY A 173 -6.34 -9.85 -20.38
CA GLY A 173 -5.32 -9.98 -19.34
C GLY A 173 -5.57 -9.10 -18.12
N GLU A 174 -4.51 -8.92 -17.34
CA GLU A 174 -4.44 -7.98 -16.22
C GLU A 174 -3.67 -6.73 -16.65
N ASN A 175 -4.28 -5.56 -16.46
CA ASN A 175 -3.66 -4.27 -16.68
C ASN A 175 -3.36 -3.62 -15.33
N LEU A 176 -2.20 -2.98 -15.27
CA LEU A 176 -1.81 -2.14 -14.16
C LEU A 176 -1.68 -0.69 -14.62
N ILE A 177 -2.53 0.17 -14.06
CA ILE A 177 -2.57 1.60 -14.37
C ILE A 177 -2.09 2.36 -13.15
N LEU A 178 -1.10 3.23 -13.35
CA LEU A 178 -0.67 4.19 -12.36
C LEU A 178 -1.22 5.57 -12.71
N ARG A 179 -1.80 6.23 -11.72
CA ARG A 179 -2.22 7.63 -11.83
C ARG A 179 -1.77 8.41 -10.60
N LYS A 180 -1.22 9.59 -10.83
CA LYS A 180 -0.96 10.59 -9.79
C LYS A 180 -2.28 11.33 -9.48
N LEU A 181 -2.64 11.44 -8.21
CA LEU A 181 -3.78 12.21 -7.74
C LEU A 181 -3.29 13.64 -7.46
N ASP A 182 -3.82 14.63 -8.17
CA ASP A 182 -3.44 16.03 -8.06
C ASP A 182 -4.70 16.92 -8.09
N ILE A 183 -4.75 17.94 -7.23
CA ILE A 183 -5.97 18.74 -6.96
C ILE A 183 -6.42 19.50 -8.20
N GLU A 184 -5.47 20.07 -8.95
CA GLU A 184 -5.77 20.96 -10.07
C GLU A 184 -6.17 20.18 -11.35
N ASP A 185 -5.69 18.95 -11.53
CA ASP A 185 -5.95 18.11 -12.71
C ASP A 185 -7.25 17.29 -12.58
N GLU A 186 -7.83 17.14 -11.38
CA GLU A 186 -9.14 16.46 -11.20
C GLU A 186 -10.32 17.21 -11.85
N MET A 187 -10.13 18.46 -12.27
CA MET A 187 -11.13 19.28 -12.98
C MET A 187 -10.86 19.45 -14.48
N LYS A 188 -9.70 19.03 -15.01
CA LYS A 188 -9.33 19.23 -16.42
C LYS A 188 -8.61 18.02 -17.01
N ASP A 189 -9.36 17.26 -17.81
CA ASP A 189 -8.92 16.17 -18.69
C ASP A 189 -8.34 14.91 -18.02
N LEU A 190 -8.89 13.76 -18.43
CA LEU A 190 -8.51 12.36 -18.11
C LEU A 190 -7.04 11.95 -18.44
N LYS A 191 -6.07 12.86 -18.50
CA LYS A 191 -4.94 12.74 -19.45
C LYS A 191 -3.62 12.12 -18.96
N LYS A 192 -3.49 11.64 -17.72
CA LYS A 192 -2.18 11.11 -17.23
C LYS A 192 -2.30 9.75 -16.56
N GLU A 193 -2.64 8.76 -17.37
CA GLU A 193 -2.52 7.35 -17.01
C GLU A 193 -1.23 6.80 -17.60
N ILE A 194 -0.46 6.09 -16.77
CA ILE A 194 0.69 5.32 -17.23
C ILE A 194 0.27 3.86 -17.16
N MET A 195 0.17 3.21 -18.31
CA MET A 195 0.06 1.75 -18.36
C MET A 195 1.42 1.16 -17.96
N VAL A 196 1.45 0.55 -16.78
CA VAL A 196 2.68 0.05 -16.15
C VAL A 196 3.03 -1.33 -16.67
N GLU A 197 2.04 -2.22 -16.76
CA GLU A 197 2.20 -3.63 -17.08
C GLU A 197 0.93 -4.21 -17.70
N ASN A 198 1.11 -5.10 -18.69
CA ASN A 198 0.02 -5.85 -19.35
C ASN A 198 0.40 -7.34 -19.37
N CYS A 199 0.44 -7.94 -18.19
CA CYS A 199 0.62 -9.38 -17.97
C CYS A 199 0.31 -9.74 -16.50
N GLU A 200 0.12 -11.03 -16.22
CA GLU A 200 -0.07 -11.51 -14.85
C GLU A 200 1.26 -11.49 -14.07
N TYR A 201 1.23 -10.96 -12.84
CA TYR A 201 2.33 -11.00 -11.88
C TYR A 201 1.88 -11.63 -10.56
N LYS A 202 2.78 -12.31 -9.84
CA LYS A 202 2.44 -13.02 -8.58
C LYS A 202 2.50 -12.13 -7.35
N ASP A 203 3.42 -11.16 -7.38
CA ASP A 203 3.60 -10.16 -6.33
C ASP A 203 4.24 -8.91 -6.94
N MET A 204 4.04 -7.76 -6.31
CA MET A 204 4.62 -6.51 -6.78
C MET A 204 4.86 -5.57 -5.61
N SER A 205 5.91 -4.78 -5.72
CA SER A 205 6.18 -3.62 -4.87
C SER A 205 6.17 -2.33 -5.68
N PHE A 206 5.68 -1.26 -5.06
CA PHE A 206 5.66 0.09 -5.63
C PHE A 206 6.25 1.09 -4.64
N LEU A 207 7.15 1.93 -5.15
CA LEU A 207 7.89 2.93 -4.37
C LEU A 207 8.02 4.23 -5.18
N PRO A 208 7.21 5.27 -4.88
CA PRO A 208 7.32 6.58 -5.52
C PRO A 208 8.31 7.51 -4.80
N ILE A 209 9.41 7.91 -5.47
CA ILE A 209 10.49 8.77 -4.94
C ILE A 209 10.93 9.78 -6.01
N ASP A 210 11.20 11.03 -5.63
CA ASP A 210 11.82 12.06 -6.49
C ASP A 210 11.20 12.18 -7.90
N GLN A 211 9.87 12.21 -7.98
CA GLN A 211 9.08 12.25 -9.23
C GLN A 211 9.19 11.00 -10.12
N LYS A 212 9.85 9.95 -9.62
CA LYS A 212 9.95 8.65 -10.26
C LYS A 212 9.06 7.63 -9.56
N CYS A 213 8.69 6.61 -10.32
CA CYS A 213 7.81 5.54 -9.89
C CYS A 213 8.53 4.22 -10.10
N HIS A 214 9.00 3.64 -8.99
CA HIS A 214 9.77 2.41 -9.00
C HIS A 214 8.86 1.23 -8.71
N PHE A 215 9.02 0.17 -9.50
CA PHE A 215 8.29 -1.07 -9.38
C PHE A 215 9.25 -2.25 -9.31
N LEU A 216 8.85 -3.25 -8.54
CA LEU A 216 9.49 -4.55 -8.50
C LEU A 216 8.42 -5.60 -8.72
N PHE A 217 8.55 -6.39 -9.77
CA PHE A 217 7.60 -7.40 -10.18
C PHE A 217 8.17 -8.79 -9.96
N LEU A 218 7.40 -9.64 -9.31
CA LEU A 218 7.60 -11.08 -9.30
C LEU A 218 6.78 -11.70 -10.43
N LYS A 219 7.46 -12.14 -11.50
CA LYS A 219 6.87 -12.77 -12.67
C LYS A 219 7.17 -14.27 -12.69
N GLU A 220 6.33 -15.06 -13.36
CA GLU A 220 6.52 -16.50 -13.53
C GLU A 220 6.50 -16.88 -15.01
N TYR A 221 7.57 -17.54 -15.47
CA TYR A 221 7.76 -18.01 -16.84
C TYR A 221 8.27 -19.45 -16.80
N ASP A 222 7.55 -20.40 -17.40
CA ASP A 222 7.94 -21.82 -17.49
C ASP A 222 8.42 -22.43 -16.16
N LYS A 223 7.68 -22.17 -15.07
CA LYS A 223 7.98 -22.59 -13.68
C LYS A 223 9.19 -21.89 -13.02
N LEU A 224 9.92 -21.05 -13.73
CA LEU A 224 10.91 -20.15 -13.16
C LEU A 224 10.23 -18.85 -12.74
N ARG A 225 10.68 -18.30 -11.61
CA ARG A 225 10.24 -16.99 -11.13
C ARG A 225 11.37 -15.98 -11.31
N THR A 226 11.02 -14.79 -11.75
CA THR A 226 11.98 -13.69 -11.95
C THR A 226 11.58 -12.46 -11.17
N ILE A 227 12.57 -11.76 -10.63
CA ILE A 227 12.42 -10.43 -10.03
C ILE A 227 12.83 -9.41 -11.07
N ASN A 228 11.90 -8.55 -11.46
CA ASN A 228 12.11 -7.53 -12.50
C ASN A 228 11.86 -6.17 -11.89
N TYR A 229 12.85 -5.31 -11.91
CA TYR A 229 12.70 -3.92 -11.52
C TYR A 229 12.35 -3.08 -12.75
N LYS A 230 11.39 -2.17 -12.59
CA LYS A 230 10.99 -1.23 -13.63
C LYS A 230 10.83 0.15 -13.01
N VAL A 231 11.41 1.17 -13.63
CA VAL A 231 11.27 2.57 -13.20
C VAL A 231 10.60 3.37 -14.28
N PHE A 232 9.67 4.24 -13.88
CA PHE A 232 9.02 5.21 -14.75
C PHE A 232 9.34 6.62 -14.29
N TYR A 233 9.60 7.50 -15.25
CA TYR A 233 9.83 8.91 -14.97
C TYR A 233 9.31 9.78 -16.11
N TYR A 234 8.95 11.02 -15.78
CA TYR A 234 8.45 11.99 -16.73
C TYR A 234 9.51 13.04 -17.02
N LYS A 235 9.89 13.18 -18.29
CA LYS A 235 10.87 14.16 -18.75
C LYS A 235 10.47 14.67 -20.12
N ASP A 236 10.71 15.94 -20.44
CA ASP A 236 10.47 16.51 -21.78
C ASP A 236 9.06 16.25 -22.34
N LYS A 237 8.05 16.29 -21.46
CA LYS A 237 6.63 15.99 -21.77
C LYS A 237 6.36 14.55 -22.26
N LYS A 238 7.24 13.61 -21.95
CA LYS A 238 7.11 12.19 -22.29
C LYS A 238 7.42 11.31 -21.08
N TYR A 239 6.81 10.13 -21.06
CA TYR A 239 7.14 9.09 -20.10
C TYR A 239 8.26 8.20 -20.66
N TYR A 240 9.21 7.89 -19.80
CA TYR A 240 10.30 6.97 -20.06
C TYR A 240 10.24 5.83 -19.05
N SER A 241 10.77 4.68 -19.44
CA SER A 241 10.92 3.56 -18.54
C SER A 241 12.18 2.76 -18.81
N ASN A 242 12.83 2.32 -17.74
CA ASN A 242 13.92 1.33 -17.79
C ASN A 242 13.48 0.08 -17.04
N GLU A 243 13.93 -1.09 -17.50
CA GLU A 243 13.62 -2.39 -16.90
C GLU A 243 14.89 -3.22 -16.76
N PHE A 244 15.03 -3.90 -15.62
CA PHE A 244 16.17 -4.74 -15.27
C PHE A 244 15.69 -6.02 -14.61
N GLU A 245 16.18 -7.16 -15.08
CA GLU A 245 16.00 -8.43 -14.40
C GLU A 245 17.07 -8.58 -13.31
N LEU A 246 16.65 -8.74 -12.06
CA LEU A 246 17.53 -8.75 -10.89
C LEU A 246 17.92 -10.15 -10.45
N PHE A 247 17.02 -11.12 -10.63
CA PHE A 247 17.19 -12.46 -10.09
C PHE A 247 16.26 -13.47 -10.78
N LYS A 248 16.73 -14.72 -10.90
CA LYS A 248 15.91 -15.89 -11.27
C LYS A 248 16.02 -16.96 -10.19
N GLY A 249 14.89 -17.58 -9.85
CA GLY A 249 14.82 -18.67 -8.88
C GLY A 249 13.53 -19.47 -8.99
N ILE A 250 13.43 -20.57 -8.24
CA ILE A 250 12.28 -21.50 -8.29
C ILE A 250 11.24 -21.25 -7.18
N ASP A 251 11.65 -20.78 -5.99
CA ASP A 251 10.76 -20.56 -4.82
C ASP A 251 10.76 -19.11 -4.35
N ILE A 252 10.60 -18.16 -5.28
CA ILE A 252 10.48 -16.75 -4.93
C ILE A 252 9.04 -16.47 -4.46
N LYS A 253 8.86 -15.98 -3.24
CA LYS A 253 7.53 -15.86 -2.59
C LYS A 253 6.94 -14.47 -2.64
N SER A 254 7.78 -13.45 -2.49
CA SER A 254 7.37 -12.05 -2.42
C SER A 254 8.55 -11.12 -2.71
N CYS A 255 8.25 -9.86 -3.04
CA CYS A 255 9.25 -8.82 -3.28
C CYS A 255 8.81 -7.47 -2.72
N ILE A 256 9.77 -6.66 -2.24
CA ILE A 256 9.56 -5.30 -1.76
C ILE A 256 10.68 -4.36 -2.24
N LEU A 257 10.32 -3.10 -2.44
CA LEU A 257 11.21 -1.97 -2.61
C LEU A 257 11.10 -1.08 -1.39
N ILE A 258 12.23 -0.58 -0.94
CA ILE A 258 12.29 0.42 0.11
C ILE A 258 13.38 1.44 -0.17
N GLU A 259 13.17 2.65 0.31
CA GLU A 259 14.18 3.69 0.39
C GLU A 259 14.79 3.66 1.79
N GLU A 260 16.11 3.63 1.88
CA GLU A 260 16.83 3.80 3.13
C GLU A 260 18.06 4.67 2.88
N ARG A 261 18.16 5.79 3.60
CA ARG A 261 19.29 6.75 3.50
C ARG A 261 19.59 7.23 2.07
N GLY A 262 18.56 7.44 1.26
CA GLY A 262 18.67 7.92 -0.13
C GLY A 262 19.09 6.84 -1.13
N LEU A 263 19.16 5.56 -0.73
CA LEU A 263 19.38 4.44 -1.63
C LEU A 263 18.12 3.57 -1.73
N ILE A 264 17.84 3.10 -2.95
CA ILE A 264 16.72 2.18 -3.21
C ILE A 264 17.23 0.75 -3.07
N PHE A 265 16.59 -0.02 -2.20
CA PHE A 265 16.84 -1.45 -2.04
C PHE A 265 15.68 -2.27 -2.55
N ALA A 266 16.00 -3.32 -3.29
CA ALA A 266 15.09 -4.40 -3.62
C ALA A 266 15.37 -5.58 -2.68
N PHE A 267 14.32 -6.12 -2.06
CA PHE A 267 14.38 -7.33 -1.24
C PHE A 267 13.37 -8.37 -1.72
N TRP A 268 13.74 -9.64 -1.65
CA TRP A 268 12.83 -10.75 -1.98
C TRP A 268 13.11 -11.97 -1.12
N ILE A 269 12.10 -12.81 -0.96
CA ILE A 269 12.19 -14.07 -0.22
C ILE A 269 12.32 -15.20 -1.23
N CYS A 270 13.42 -15.95 -1.18
CA CYS A 270 13.65 -17.14 -2.00
C CYS A 270 14.33 -18.23 -1.16
N ASP A 271 13.90 -19.48 -1.28
CA ASP A 271 14.53 -20.65 -0.65
C ASP A 271 14.87 -20.46 0.84
N ASN A 272 13.92 -19.89 1.61
CA ASN A 272 14.08 -19.57 3.04
C ASN A 272 15.17 -18.53 3.36
N ASN A 273 15.56 -17.70 2.41
CA ASN A 273 16.48 -16.58 2.62
C ASN A 273 15.82 -15.26 2.22
N LEU A 274 16.13 -14.21 2.96
CA LEU A 274 15.89 -12.84 2.55
C LEU A 274 17.09 -12.38 1.72
N TYR A 275 16.87 -12.23 0.42
CA TYR A 275 17.84 -11.64 -0.50
C TYR A 275 17.62 -10.15 -0.60
N GLY A 276 18.67 -9.42 -1.00
CA GLY A 276 18.52 -8.03 -1.41
C GLY A 276 19.65 -7.55 -2.30
N ALA A 277 19.38 -6.44 -2.97
CA ALA A 277 20.30 -5.67 -3.79
C ALA A 277 19.93 -4.19 -3.71
N PHE A 278 20.88 -3.28 -3.93
CA PHE A 278 20.61 -1.85 -4.00
C PHE A 278 20.84 -1.30 -5.39
N LEU A 279 20.09 -0.27 -5.76
CA LEU A 279 20.26 0.44 -7.02
C LEU A 279 21.59 1.21 -6.98
N ILE A 280 22.51 0.93 -7.90
CA ILE A 280 23.76 1.68 -8.05
C ILE A 280 23.46 2.99 -8.78
N ASP A 281 22.90 2.87 -9.98
CA ASP A 281 22.35 3.96 -10.78
C ASP A 281 21.41 3.36 -11.85
N GLU A 282 20.63 4.20 -12.54
CA GLU A 282 19.62 3.74 -13.51
C GLU A 282 20.20 3.22 -14.84
N GLU A 283 21.51 3.36 -15.06
CA GLU A 283 22.20 2.86 -16.26
C GLU A 283 22.88 1.51 -15.98
N LYS A 284 23.53 1.40 -14.82
CA LYS A 284 24.22 0.20 -14.34
C LYS A 284 23.30 -0.79 -13.65
N GLY A 285 22.10 -0.35 -13.24
CA GLY A 285 21.13 -1.16 -12.53
C GLY A 285 21.50 -1.38 -11.06
N PHE A 286 21.42 -2.62 -10.59
CA PHE A 286 21.55 -2.97 -9.18
C PHE A 286 22.89 -3.67 -8.88
N SER A 287 23.29 -3.59 -7.62
CA SER A 287 24.34 -4.42 -7.06
C SER A 287 24.03 -5.91 -7.22
N ARG A 288 25.06 -6.76 -7.12
CA ARG A 288 24.84 -8.20 -7.08
C ARG A 288 23.92 -8.59 -5.90
N PRO A 289 22.97 -9.51 -6.10
CA PRO A 289 22.15 -10.03 -5.01
C PRO A 289 22.99 -10.67 -3.90
N ILE A 290 22.67 -10.35 -2.65
CA ILE A 290 23.27 -10.98 -1.47
C ILE A 290 22.20 -11.51 -0.52
N ILE A 291 22.57 -12.50 0.28
CA ILE A 291 21.70 -13.00 1.35
C ILE A 291 21.87 -12.10 2.58
N TYR A 292 20.76 -11.50 3.01
CA TYR A 292 20.71 -10.67 4.21
C TYR A 292 20.48 -11.48 5.48
N LYS A 293 19.54 -12.44 5.43
CA LYS A 293 19.12 -13.22 6.59
C LYS A 293 18.60 -14.59 6.16
N ASN A 294 18.95 -15.63 6.92
CA ASN A 294 18.24 -16.90 6.81
C ASN A 294 16.93 -16.81 7.61
N ILE A 295 15.84 -17.20 6.97
CA ILE A 295 14.48 -17.09 7.50
C ILE A 295 13.73 -18.42 7.55
N LYS A 296 14.46 -19.54 7.54
CA LYS A 296 13.86 -20.89 7.57
C LYS A 296 12.92 -21.06 8.77
N GLY A 297 11.72 -21.57 8.48
CA GLY A 297 10.69 -21.86 9.49
C GLY A 297 9.99 -20.62 10.07
N LYS A 298 10.28 -19.41 9.58
CA LYS A 298 9.61 -18.18 10.02
C LYS A 298 8.38 -17.92 9.17
N ASN A 299 7.27 -17.55 9.81
CA ASN A 299 6.11 -17.01 9.09
C ASN A 299 6.37 -15.53 8.80
N ILE A 300 6.55 -15.20 7.52
CA ILE A 300 6.87 -13.85 7.09
C ILE A 300 5.80 -13.38 6.13
N GLU A 301 5.21 -12.25 6.48
CA GLU A 301 4.15 -11.62 5.69
C GLU A 301 4.61 -10.27 5.18
N LYS A 302 4.32 -9.99 3.91
CA LYS A 302 4.43 -8.65 3.34
C LYS A 302 3.22 -7.84 3.79
N ILE A 303 3.43 -6.67 4.36
CA ILE A 303 2.35 -5.76 4.79
C ILE A 303 2.66 -4.32 4.42
N TYR A 304 1.63 -3.46 4.54
CA TYR A 304 1.83 -2.01 4.53
C TYR A 304 2.11 -1.46 5.93
N LEU A 305 3.11 -0.60 5.99
CA LEU A 305 3.46 0.21 7.13
C LEU A 305 3.20 1.69 6.80
N TYR A 306 2.36 2.32 7.60
CA TYR A 306 2.13 3.76 7.56
C TYR A 306 3.13 4.43 8.50
N ASN A 307 4.10 5.14 7.96
CA ASN A 307 5.16 5.79 8.74
C ASN A 307 5.12 7.30 8.49
N GLY A 308 4.42 8.03 9.36
CA GLY A 308 4.05 9.41 9.06
C GLY A 308 3.18 9.46 7.82
N GLU A 309 3.41 10.46 6.96
CA GLU A 309 2.67 10.66 5.71
C GLU A 309 3.07 9.66 4.59
N LYS A 310 4.06 8.77 4.84
CA LYS A 310 4.53 7.79 3.87
C LYS A 310 3.83 6.44 4.05
N THR A 311 3.38 5.86 2.94
CA THR A 311 2.97 4.45 2.88
C THR A 311 4.14 3.62 2.37
N MET A 312 4.58 2.65 3.17
CA MET A 312 5.72 1.80 2.86
C MET A 312 5.29 0.34 2.88
N GLU A 313 6.02 -0.51 2.18
CA GLU A 313 5.91 -1.96 2.30
C GLU A 313 7.02 -2.50 3.20
N THR A 314 6.74 -3.55 3.96
CA THR A 314 7.73 -4.20 4.81
C THR A 314 7.43 -5.68 4.99
N TYR A 315 8.41 -6.44 5.48
CA TYR A 315 8.24 -7.81 5.92
C TYR A 315 8.12 -7.88 7.44
N VAL A 316 7.07 -8.55 7.89
CA VAL A 316 6.82 -8.79 9.30
C VAL A 316 7.03 -10.25 9.63
N LEU A 317 7.78 -10.47 10.71
CA LEU A 317 7.79 -11.72 11.44
C LEU A 317 6.79 -11.59 12.58
N GLU A 318 5.78 -12.46 12.58
CA GLU A 318 4.73 -12.43 13.58
C GLU A 318 4.60 -13.80 14.27
N ASP A 319 4.60 -13.77 15.60
CA ASP A 319 4.17 -14.89 16.44
C ASP A 319 3.15 -14.41 17.50
N ALA A 320 2.77 -15.30 18.43
CA ALA A 320 1.71 -15.01 19.40
C ALA A 320 2.01 -13.83 20.34
N LEU A 321 3.28 -13.51 20.59
CA LEU A 321 3.69 -12.48 21.56
C LEU A 321 4.47 -11.34 20.93
N GLU A 322 5.09 -11.59 19.78
CA GLU A 322 6.00 -10.66 19.13
C GLU A 322 5.56 -10.31 17.70
N LEU A 323 5.89 -9.09 17.31
CA LEU A 323 5.80 -8.59 15.95
C LEU A 323 7.07 -7.81 15.65
N ARG A 324 7.85 -8.26 14.68
CA ARG A 324 9.15 -7.69 14.32
C ARG A 324 9.24 -7.33 12.85
N LEU A 325 9.92 -6.23 12.55
CA LEU A 325 10.08 -5.70 11.20
C LEU A 325 11.43 -6.12 10.66
N ILE A 326 11.44 -7.15 9.81
CA ILE A 326 12.67 -7.83 9.40
C ILE A 326 13.60 -6.89 8.64
N ILE A 327 13.03 -5.98 7.86
CA ILE A 327 13.80 -5.01 7.08
C ILE A 327 14.51 -3.99 7.97
N GLU A 328 13.93 -3.61 9.10
CA GLU A 328 14.59 -2.73 10.06
C GLU A 328 15.71 -3.45 10.78
N GLU A 329 15.48 -4.70 11.21
CA GLU A 329 16.54 -5.54 11.76
C GLU A 329 17.74 -5.65 10.81
N VAL A 330 17.51 -5.75 9.50
CA VAL A 330 18.58 -5.78 8.49
C VAL A 330 19.45 -4.53 8.52
N PHE A 331 18.87 -3.34 8.71
CA PHE A 331 19.63 -2.08 8.76
C PHE A 331 20.20 -1.77 10.15
N GLU A 332 19.61 -2.31 11.22
CA GLU A 332 20.14 -2.20 12.59
C GLU A 332 21.31 -3.15 12.83
N GLU A 333 21.16 -4.43 12.45
CA GLU A 333 22.19 -5.48 12.61
C GLU A 333 23.42 -5.23 11.71
N ARG A 334 23.24 -4.49 10.62
CA ARG A 334 24.31 -4.12 9.69
C ARG A 334 24.56 -2.61 9.76
N PHE A 335 25.47 -2.17 10.63
CA PHE A 335 26.27 -0.97 10.31
C PHE A 335 26.83 -1.21 8.91
N PHE A 336 26.37 -0.42 7.93
CA PHE A 336 26.68 -0.50 6.50
C PHE A 336 28.19 -0.67 6.25
N ASN A 337 28.68 -1.90 6.27
CA ASN A 337 30.00 -2.30 5.73
C ASN A 337 29.90 -2.68 4.25
N ILE A 338 28.76 -2.39 3.61
CA ILE A 338 28.49 -2.73 2.20
C ILE A 338 28.92 -1.58 1.26
N THR A 339 29.20 -0.38 1.76
CA THR A 339 29.43 0.81 0.92
C THR A 339 30.81 0.93 0.25
N THR A 340 31.71 -0.05 0.34
CA THR A 340 33.03 0.09 -0.34
C THR A 340 33.62 -1.13 -1.02
N ASN A 341 33.13 -2.35 -0.80
CA ASN A 341 33.83 -3.56 -1.30
C ASN A 341 33.18 -4.26 -2.50
N TYR A 342 32.05 -3.76 -3.03
CA TYR A 342 31.33 -4.45 -4.11
C TYR A 342 30.76 -3.52 -5.20
N ILE A 343 31.35 -2.33 -5.36
CA ILE A 343 31.23 -1.54 -6.61
C ILE A 343 32.25 -2.07 -7.62
#